data_AF-A0A1E3WEA3-F1
#
_entry.id   AF-A0A1E3WEA3-F1
#
_cell.length_a   1.000
_cell.length_b   1.000
_cell.length_c   1.000
_cell.angle_alpha   90.00
_cell.angle_beta   90.00
_cell.angle_gamma   90.00
#
_symmetry.space_group_name_H-M   'P 1'
#
loop_
_entity.id
_entity.type
_entity.pdbx_description
1 polymer ?
#
loop_
_entity_poly.entity_id
_entity_poly.type
_entity_poly.pdbx_seq_one_letter_code
_entity_poly.pdbx_strand_id
1 'polypeptide(L)'
;MGGKTKWYGAALFRFRPVEFEADPDYGLLGWPFGYEELKPYYDEATELLRITTFQNEPQLQALLDKITTAEPGWKLHPLPLGLSHDIVNHPEEAKHFDGFASPSGLKSDSERNLIDHIRDKPNFTLLAGTPVAELIARRAIPARSSASNATTARPTRQIRSCSPPAP
;
A
#
# COMPACT_ATOMS: atom_id res chain seq x y z
N MET A 1 12.71 -7.20 5.15
CA MET A 1 12.11 -6.74 3.87
C MET A 1 10.61 -6.55 4.06
N GLY A 2 9.92 -5.82 3.18
CA GLY A 2 8.46 -5.57 3.28
C GLY A 2 8.01 -4.36 4.12
N GLY A 3 8.92 -3.78 4.91
CA GLY A 3 8.67 -2.55 5.67
C GLY A 3 7.52 -2.68 6.68
N LYS A 4 6.72 -1.62 6.83
CA LYS A 4 5.61 -1.56 7.81
C LYS A 4 4.50 -2.57 7.53
N THR A 5 4.35 -3.03 6.28
CA THR A 5 3.31 -4.01 5.91
C THR A 5 3.50 -5.39 6.56
N LYS A 6 4.68 -5.68 7.11
CA LYS A 6 4.87 -6.87 7.94
C LYS A 6 4.12 -6.77 9.28
N TRP A 7 3.97 -5.56 9.81
CA TRP A 7 3.57 -5.33 11.20
C TRP A 7 2.19 -4.67 11.34
N TYR A 8 1.58 -4.23 10.24
CA TYR A 8 0.27 -3.57 10.28
C TYR A 8 -0.90 -4.53 10.60
N GLY A 9 -2.04 -3.99 11.00
CA GLY A 9 -3.29 -4.72 11.30
C GLY A 9 -4.14 -5.12 10.10
N ALA A 10 -3.54 -5.22 8.91
CA ALA A 10 -4.19 -5.73 7.70
C ALA A 10 -5.36 -4.94 7.09
N ALA A 11 -5.83 -3.86 7.71
CA ALA A 11 -6.89 -3.01 7.15
C ALA A 11 -6.43 -2.29 5.87
N LEU A 12 -7.21 -2.42 4.79
CA LEU A 12 -6.87 -1.90 3.46
C LEU A 12 -8.10 -1.19 2.83
N PHE A 13 -8.30 0.07 3.21
CA PHE A 13 -9.41 0.88 2.73
C PHE A 13 -9.16 1.47 1.33
N ARG A 14 -10.25 1.65 0.59
CA ARG A 14 -10.30 2.60 -0.51
C ARG A 14 -10.76 3.95 0.03
N PHE A 15 -10.19 5.03 -0.50
CA PHE A 15 -10.77 6.35 -0.27
C PHE A 15 -12.11 6.45 -0.99
N ARG A 16 -13.05 7.17 -0.39
CA ARG A 16 -14.36 7.49 -0.97
C ARG A 16 -14.20 8.66 -1.93
N PRO A 17 -15.11 8.81 -2.92
CA PRO A 17 -15.06 9.91 -3.88
C PRO A 17 -14.91 11.30 -3.24
N VAL A 18 -15.64 11.56 -2.15
CA VAL A 18 -15.58 12.86 -1.43
C VAL A 18 -14.18 13.18 -0.87
N GLU A 19 -13.34 12.18 -0.59
CA GLU A 19 -11.99 12.38 -0.05
C GLU A 19 -11.01 12.88 -1.13
N PHE A 20 -11.42 12.89 -2.39
CA PHE A 20 -10.67 13.50 -3.50
C PHE A 20 -11.03 14.97 -3.72
N GLU A 21 -12.16 15.42 -3.17
CA GLU A 21 -12.65 16.78 -3.36
C GLU A 21 -11.99 17.75 -2.37
N ALA A 22 -12.03 19.05 -2.70
CA ALA A 22 -11.64 20.08 -1.75
C ALA A 22 -12.66 20.21 -0.62
N ASP A 23 -12.18 20.59 0.56
CA ASP A 23 -13.03 20.94 1.70
C ASP A 23 -12.72 22.38 2.14
N PRO A 24 -13.43 23.38 1.58
CA PRO A 24 -13.16 24.80 1.83
C PRO A 24 -13.39 25.21 3.29
N ASP A 25 -14.31 24.54 4.00
CA ASP A 25 -14.64 24.86 5.39
C ASP A 25 -13.45 24.58 6.32
N TYR A 26 -12.59 23.62 5.93
CA TYR A 26 -11.35 23.27 6.62
C TYR A 26 -10.07 23.70 5.87
N GLY A 27 -10.21 24.42 4.74
CA GLY A 27 -9.09 24.86 3.92
C GLY A 27 -8.29 23.72 3.28
N LEU A 28 -8.90 22.55 3.08
CA LEU A 28 -8.25 21.39 2.48
C LEU A 28 -8.35 21.46 0.96
N LEU A 29 -7.22 21.26 0.29
CA LEU A 29 -7.18 21.14 -1.16
C LEU A 29 -7.61 19.74 -1.58
N GLY A 30 -8.37 19.67 -2.68
CA GLY A 30 -8.66 18.42 -3.34
C GLY A 30 -7.43 17.81 -4.02
N TRP A 31 -7.54 16.54 -4.35
CA TRP A 31 -6.54 15.85 -5.16
C TRP A 31 -6.56 16.39 -6.60
N PRO A 32 -5.43 16.34 -7.33
CA PRO A 32 -5.38 16.80 -8.72
C PRO A 32 -6.09 15.87 -9.72
N PHE A 33 -6.70 14.79 -9.23
CA PHE A 33 -7.47 13.78 -9.97
C PHE A 33 -8.60 13.25 -9.09
N GLY A 34 -9.63 12.67 -9.72
CA GLY A 34 -10.78 12.10 -9.02
C GLY A 34 -10.65 10.59 -8.74
N TYR A 35 -11.57 10.06 -7.93
CA TYR A 35 -11.63 8.64 -7.56
C TYR A 35 -11.62 7.69 -8.77
N GLU A 36 -12.33 8.04 -9.85
CA GLU A 36 -12.45 7.18 -11.03
C GLU A 36 -11.09 6.88 -11.69
N GLU A 37 -10.10 7.78 -11.55
CA GLU A 37 -8.74 7.53 -12.04
C GLU A 37 -8.02 6.45 -11.22
N LEU A 38 -8.25 6.40 -9.91
CA LEU A 38 -7.67 5.38 -9.04
C LEU A 38 -8.46 4.08 -9.01
N LYS A 39 -9.75 4.09 -9.35
CA LYS A 39 -10.62 2.91 -9.32
C LYS A 39 -9.97 1.65 -9.94
N PRO A 40 -9.43 1.66 -11.18
CA PRO A 40 -8.83 0.46 -11.77
C PRO A 40 -7.60 -0.03 -10.98
N TYR A 41 -6.82 0.88 -10.40
CA TYR A 41 -5.66 0.51 -9.58
C TYR A 41 -6.07 -0.01 -8.20
N TYR A 42 -7.17 0.49 -7.63
CA TYR A 42 -7.77 -0.10 -6.44
C TYR A 42 -8.26 -1.53 -6.70
N ASP A 43 -8.85 -1.79 -7.86
CA ASP A 43 -9.28 -3.12 -8.27
C ASP A 43 -8.05 -4.05 -8.42
N GLU A 44 -6.99 -3.61 -9.10
CA GLU A 44 -5.74 -4.38 -9.21
C GLU A 44 -5.10 -4.64 -7.83
N ALA A 45 -5.05 -3.63 -6.95
CA ALA A 45 -4.52 -3.78 -5.60
C ALA A 45 -5.36 -4.75 -4.75
N THR A 46 -6.68 -4.78 -4.96
CA THR A 46 -7.59 -5.72 -4.28
C THR A 46 -7.21 -7.16 -4.59
N GLU A 47 -6.93 -7.46 -5.86
CA GLU A 47 -6.52 -8.79 -6.29
C GLU A 47 -5.11 -9.14 -5.79
N LEU A 48 -4.13 -8.25 -6.01
CA LEU A 48 -2.74 -8.48 -5.60
C LEU A 48 -2.61 -8.68 -4.09
N LEU A 49 -3.32 -7.88 -3.29
CA LEU A 49 -3.28 -7.93 -1.83
C LEU A 49 -4.37 -8.81 -1.23
N ARG A 50 -5.14 -9.53 -2.06
CA ARG A 50 -6.17 -10.50 -1.64
C ARG A 50 -7.14 -9.90 -0.61
N ILE A 51 -7.58 -8.67 -0.86
CA ILE A 51 -8.44 -7.93 0.07
C ILE A 51 -9.80 -8.62 0.13
N THR A 52 -10.26 -8.92 1.33
CA THR A 52 -11.55 -9.57 1.59
C THR A 52 -12.19 -8.99 2.85
N THR A 53 -13.31 -9.55 3.28
CA THR A 53 -14.01 -9.20 4.52
C THR A 53 -14.37 -10.47 5.29
N PHE A 54 -14.60 -10.35 6.59
CA PHE A 54 -15.01 -11.45 7.45
C PHE A 54 -16.46 -11.24 7.92
N GLN A 55 -17.15 -12.34 8.20
CA GLN A 55 -18.42 -12.27 8.91
C GLN A 55 -18.16 -11.85 10.35
N ASN A 56 -19.08 -11.06 10.90
CA ASN A 56 -19.00 -10.68 12.31
C ASN A 56 -19.16 -11.93 13.19
N GLU A 57 -18.39 -11.99 14.27
CA GLU A 57 -18.66 -12.92 15.34
C GLU A 57 -20.07 -12.67 15.92
N PRO A 58 -20.81 -13.71 16.37
CA PRO A 58 -22.17 -13.53 16.87
C PRO A 58 -22.31 -12.47 17.96
N GLN A 59 -21.30 -12.37 18.84
CA GLN A 59 -21.28 -11.39 19.93
C GLN A 59 -21.08 -9.97 19.41
N LEU A 60 -20.23 -9.77 18.40
CA LEU A 60 -20.05 -8.48 17.74
C LEU A 60 -21.35 -8.09 17.02
N GLN A 61 -21.96 -9.02 16.27
CA GLN A 61 -23.21 -8.74 15.57
C GLN A 61 -24.32 -8.31 16.54
N ALA A 62 -24.49 -9.03 17.66
CA ALA A 62 -25.48 -8.68 18.67
C ALA A 62 -25.23 -7.30 19.32
N LEU A 63 -23.98 -6.86 19.43
CA LEU A 63 -23.64 -5.50 19.88
C LEU A 63 -24.02 -4.46 18.82
N LEU A 64 -23.67 -4.70 17.57
CA LEU A 64 -23.99 -3.81 16.45
C LEU A 64 -25.51 -3.66 16.25
N ASP A 65 -26.27 -4.74 16.43
CA ASP A 65 -27.74 -4.73 16.38
C ASP A 65 -28.34 -3.85 17.48
N LYS A 66 -27.78 -3.89 18.69
CA LYS A 66 -28.22 -3.02 19.80
C LYS A 66 -27.95 -1.55 19.49
N ILE A 67 -26.77 -1.23 18.98
CA ILE A 67 -26.38 0.16 18.62
C ILE A 67 -27.31 0.69 17.53
N THR A 68 -27.48 -0.07 16.44
CA THR A 68 -28.29 0.37 15.30
C THR A 68 -29.78 0.40 15.60
N THR A 69 -30.27 -0.41 16.54
CA THR A 69 -31.65 -0.32 17.04
C THR A 69 -31.87 0.96 17.85
N ALA A 70 -30.92 1.32 18.72
CA ALA A 70 -31.00 2.52 19.54
C ALA A 70 -30.83 3.80 18.72
N GLU A 71 -29.94 3.77 17.71
CA GLU A 71 -29.64 4.91 16.84
C GLU A 71 -29.63 4.46 15.36
N PRO A 72 -30.79 4.50 14.67
CA PRO A 72 -30.91 4.04 13.28
C PRO A 72 -30.08 4.82 12.25
N GLY A 73 -29.47 5.94 12.65
CA GLY A 73 -28.59 6.74 11.79
C GLY A 73 -27.21 6.12 11.54
N TRP A 74 -26.77 5.17 12.37
CA TRP A 74 -25.47 4.50 12.19
C TRP A 74 -25.51 3.53 11.02
N LYS A 75 -24.44 3.55 10.20
CA LYS A 75 -24.27 2.63 9.07
C LYS A 75 -23.10 1.69 9.31
N LEU A 76 -23.36 0.40 9.18
CA LEU A 76 -22.35 -0.64 9.32
C LEU A 76 -21.70 -0.90 7.96
N HIS A 77 -20.37 -0.94 7.94
CA HIS A 77 -19.58 -1.29 6.76
C HIS A 77 -18.54 -2.35 7.15
N PRO A 78 -18.45 -3.48 6.41
CA PRO A 78 -17.42 -4.47 6.66
C PRO A 78 -16.02 -3.87 6.51
N LEU A 79 -15.10 -4.29 7.38
CA LEU A 79 -13.70 -3.87 7.31
C LEU A 79 -12.96 -4.65 6.21
N PRO A 80 -12.46 -3.98 5.14
CA PRO A 80 -11.62 -4.64 4.15
C PRO A 80 -10.25 -5.00 4.75
N LEU A 81 -9.88 -6.27 4.63
CA LEU A 81 -8.69 -6.85 5.25
C LEU A 81 -7.87 -7.61 4.21
N GLY A 82 -6.55 -7.39 4.21
CA GLY A 82 -5.57 -8.23 3.52
C GLY A 82 -5.23 -9.46 4.37
N LEU A 83 -6.23 -10.28 4.70
CA LEU A 83 -6.07 -11.51 5.48
C LEU A 83 -6.76 -12.66 4.75
N SER A 84 -6.04 -13.77 4.62
CA SER A 84 -6.60 -15.03 4.13
C SER A 84 -7.68 -15.52 5.08
N HIS A 85 -8.80 -16.01 4.53
CA HIS A 85 -9.83 -16.71 5.31
C HIS A 85 -9.30 -17.94 6.04
N ASP A 86 -8.21 -18.55 5.56
CA ASP A 86 -7.59 -19.69 6.23
C ASP A 86 -7.04 -19.33 7.63
N ILE A 87 -6.82 -18.04 7.94
CA ILE A 87 -6.33 -17.61 9.25
C ILE A 87 -7.18 -18.09 10.43
N VAL A 88 -8.47 -18.36 10.21
CA VAL A 88 -9.37 -18.94 11.22
C VAL A 88 -8.93 -20.32 11.69
N ASN A 89 -8.17 -21.06 10.88
CA ASN A 89 -7.59 -22.36 11.21
C ASN A 89 -6.22 -22.25 11.93
N HIS A 90 -5.70 -21.03 12.10
CA HIS A 90 -4.40 -20.74 12.73
C HIS A 90 -4.57 -19.79 13.93
N PRO A 91 -5.12 -20.26 15.06
CA PRO A 91 -5.57 -19.41 16.15
C PRO A 91 -4.46 -18.53 16.76
N GLU A 92 -3.22 -19.01 16.79
CA GLU A 92 -2.08 -18.23 17.29
C GLU A 92 -1.75 -17.02 16.39
N GLU A 93 -1.88 -17.16 15.06
CA GLU A 93 -1.74 -16.03 14.14
C GLU A 93 -2.98 -15.13 14.16
N ALA A 94 -4.18 -15.70 14.20
CA ALA A 94 -5.43 -14.94 14.27
C ALA A 94 -5.48 -14.02 15.49
N LYS A 95 -4.89 -14.44 16.62
CA LYS A 95 -4.83 -13.64 17.85
C LYS A 95 -3.79 -12.50 17.80
N HIS A 96 -2.77 -12.61 16.95
CA HIS A 96 -1.62 -11.71 16.95
C HIS A 96 -1.27 -11.13 15.57
N PHE A 97 -2.18 -11.12 14.60
CA PHE A 97 -1.81 -10.61 13.27
C PHE A 97 -1.55 -9.10 13.26
N ASP A 98 -2.18 -8.33 14.15
CA ASP A 98 -1.92 -6.89 14.28
C ASP A 98 -0.69 -6.65 15.16
N GLY A 99 0.26 -5.87 14.66
CA GLY A 99 1.53 -5.62 15.34
C GLY A 99 2.58 -6.72 15.18
N PHE A 100 2.28 -7.85 14.53
CA PHE A 100 3.24 -8.94 14.31
C PHE A 100 3.31 -9.38 12.85
N ALA A 101 4.46 -9.91 12.43
CA ALA A 101 4.57 -10.60 11.14
C ALA A 101 3.66 -11.84 11.13
N SER A 102 3.16 -12.21 9.93
CA SER A 102 2.48 -13.49 9.71
C SER A 102 3.48 -14.48 9.10
N PRO A 103 4.04 -15.42 9.87
CA PRO A 103 5.02 -16.38 9.36
C PRO A 103 4.40 -17.30 8.30
N SER A 104 3.14 -17.68 8.44
CA SER A 104 2.43 -18.53 7.47
C SER A 104 1.99 -17.79 6.20
N GLY A 105 2.12 -16.46 6.16
CA GLY A 105 1.76 -15.66 4.97
C GLY A 105 0.26 -15.50 4.78
N LEU A 106 -0.48 -15.58 5.87
CA LEU A 106 -1.92 -15.40 5.90
C LEU A 106 -2.28 -13.90 5.88
N LYS A 107 -1.33 -13.03 6.23
CA LYS A 107 -1.44 -11.58 6.09
C LYS A 107 -0.72 -11.08 4.84
N SER A 108 -1.42 -10.26 4.07
CA SER A 108 -0.91 -9.67 2.84
C SER A 108 0.15 -8.62 3.14
N ASP A 109 1.41 -8.97 2.90
CA ASP A 109 2.53 -8.03 2.99
C ASP A 109 3.17 -7.77 1.62
N SER A 110 3.91 -6.67 1.51
CA SER A 110 4.51 -6.25 0.23
C SER A 110 5.66 -7.13 -0.24
N GLU A 111 6.32 -7.89 0.65
CA GLU A 111 7.35 -8.83 0.22
C GLU A 111 6.70 -9.98 -0.56
N ARG A 112 5.72 -10.66 0.04
CA ARG A 112 5.10 -11.84 -0.57
C ARG A 112 4.17 -11.53 -1.73
N ASN A 113 3.43 -10.43 -1.64
CA ASN A 113 2.37 -10.13 -2.63
C ASN A 113 2.83 -9.22 -3.76
N LEU A 114 4.01 -8.58 -3.65
CA LEU A 114 4.51 -7.66 -4.68
C LEU A 114 5.95 -7.99 -5.09
N ILE A 115 6.89 -7.98 -4.14
CA ILE A 115 8.32 -8.16 -4.45
C ILE A 115 8.62 -9.57 -4.98
N ASP A 116 8.06 -10.60 -4.35
CA ASP A 116 8.32 -11.99 -4.73
C ASP A 116 7.83 -12.30 -6.16
N HIS A 117 6.80 -11.62 -6.63
CA HIS A 117 6.27 -11.77 -7.99
C HIS A 117 7.24 -11.29 -9.09
N ILE A 118 8.18 -10.41 -8.73
CA ILE A 118 9.16 -9.85 -9.67
C ILE A 118 10.60 -10.27 -9.34
N ARG A 119 10.81 -11.03 -8.27
CA ARG A 119 12.13 -11.37 -7.73
C ARG A 119 13.03 -12.06 -8.75
N ASP A 120 12.44 -12.92 -9.58
CA ASP A 120 13.16 -13.73 -10.57
C ASP A 120 13.24 -13.06 -11.96
N LYS A 121 12.77 -11.82 -12.10
CA LYS A 121 12.83 -11.12 -13.39
C LYS A 121 14.27 -10.68 -13.68
N PRO A 122 14.80 -10.90 -14.91
CA PRO A 122 16.20 -10.62 -15.23
C PRO A 122 16.58 -9.13 -15.16
N ASN A 123 15.59 -8.25 -15.17
CA ASN A 123 15.73 -6.81 -15.07
C ASN A 123 15.45 -6.27 -13.66
N PHE A 124 15.37 -7.15 -12.65
CA PHE A 124 15.15 -6.77 -11.26
C PHE A 124 16.34 -7.22 -10.39
N THR A 125 16.79 -6.35 -9.49
CA THR A 125 17.81 -6.68 -8.49
C THR A 125 17.42 -6.07 -7.15
N LEU A 126 17.38 -6.91 -6.12
CA LEU A 126 17.05 -6.51 -4.76
C LEU A 126 18.33 -6.33 -3.94
N LEU A 127 18.62 -5.11 -3.51
CA LEU A 127 19.75 -4.79 -2.62
C LEU A 127 19.23 -4.49 -1.22
N ALA A 128 19.34 -5.45 -0.30
CA ALA A 128 19.01 -5.25 1.11
C ALA A 128 20.19 -4.62 1.88
N GLY A 129 19.89 -4.01 3.04
CA GLY A 129 20.93 -3.43 3.92
C GLY A 129 21.71 -2.25 3.32
N THR A 130 21.20 -1.65 2.25
CA THR A 130 21.87 -0.55 1.52
C THR A 130 21.06 0.74 1.70
N PRO A 131 21.27 1.50 2.79
CA PRO A 131 20.58 2.77 2.96
C PRO A 131 21.02 3.78 1.88
N VAL A 132 20.03 4.48 1.31
CA VAL A 132 20.29 5.56 0.34
C VAL A 132 20.50 6.86 1.11
N ALA A 133 21.66 7.47 0.95
CA ALA A 133 22.00 8.75 1.60
C ALA A 133 21.65 9.96 0.73
N GLU A 134 21.80 9.85 -0.58
CA GLU A 134 21.64 10.97 -1.51
C GLU A 134 21.14 10.52 -2.89
N LEU A 135 20.34 11.37 -3.54
CA LEU A 135 19.99 11.26 -4.96
C LEU A 135 20.78 12.30 -5.77
N ILE A 136 21.64 11.85 -6.67
CA ILE A 136 22.48 12.74 -7.47
C ILE A 136 21.74 13.13 -8.75
N ALA A 137 21.45 14.42 -8.90
CA ALA A 137 20.90 14.96 -10.14
C ALA A 137 21.98 14.98 -11.23
N ARG A 138 21.62 14.55 -12.44
CA ARG A 138 22.48 14.75 -13.61
C ARG A 138 22.53 16.26 -13.90
N ARG A 139 23.73 16.85 -13.94
CA ARG A 139 23.90 18.24 -14.40
C ARG A 139 23.34 18.38 -15.81
N ALA A 140 22.47 19.37 -16.02
CA ALA A 140 22.01 19.74 -17.35
C ALA A 140 23.24 20.20 -18.16
N ILE A 141 23.46 19.58 -19.31
CA ILE A 141 24.38 20.12 -20.31
C ILE A 141 23.68 21.36 -20.87
N PRO A 142 24.28 22.57 -20.85
CA PRO A 142 23.66 23.73 -21.47
C PRO A 142 23.38 23.39 -22.93
N ALA A 143 22.12 23.48 -23.35
CA ALA A 143 21.75 23.27 -24.74
C ALA A 143 22.51 24.29 -25.58
N ARG A 144 23.41 23.83 -26.45
CA ARG A 144 23.89 24.64 -27.58
C ARG A 144 22.65 24.92 -28.41
N SER A 145 22.25 26.19 -28.48
CA SER A 145 21.20 26.66 -29.37
C SER A 145 21.63 26.43 -30.82
N SER A 146 21.32 25.26 -31.35
CA SER A 146 21.22 25.02 -32.78
C SER A 146 19.99 24.17 -33.01
N ALA A 147 18.98 24.77 -33.62
CA ALA A 147 17.74 24.13 -34.00
C ALA A 147 17.99 22.84 -34.79
N SER A 148 17.53 21.70 -34.29
CA SER A 148 17.00 20.60 -35.09
C SER A 148 16.37 19.55 -34.17
N ASN A 149 15.22 19.04 -34.60
CA ASN A 149 14.40 18.05 -33.91
C ASN A 149 15.22 16.84 -33.44
N ALA A 150 15.19 16.55 -32.13
CA ALA A 150 15.64 15.27 -31.60
C ALA A 150 14.79 14.84 -30.40
N THR A 151 14.14 13.70 -30.59
CA THR A 151 13.29 12.92 -29.69
C THR A 151 13.81 12.84 -28.26
N THR A 152 12.94 13.16 -27.29
CA THR A 152 13.22 13.18 -25.86
C THR A 152 13.57 11.78 -25.32
N ALA A 153 14.86 11.51 -25.13
CA ALA A 153 15.32 10.34 -24.38
C ALA A 153 15.06 10.54 -22.86
N ARG A 154 14.44 9.56 -22.20
CA ARG A 154 14.13 9.58 -20.77
C ARG A 154 15.42 9.57 -19.93
N PRO A 155 15.58 10.46 -18.94
CA PRO A 155 16.79 10.51 -18.11
C PRO A 155 16.85 9.33 -17.11
N THR A 156 17.98 8.62 -17.09
CA THR A 156 18.31 7.58 -16.09
C THR A 156 18.93 8.23 -14.85
N ARG A 157 18.45 7.89 -13.64
CA ARG A 157 18.99 8.37 -12.34
C ARG A 157 20.01 7.38 -11.80
N GLN A 158 21.08 7.88 -11.18
CA GLN A 158 22.14 7.08 -10.56
C GLN A 158 22.05 7.24 -9.03
N ILE A 159 22.18 6.14 -8.27
CA ILE A 159 22.10 6.12 -6.80
C ILE A 159 23.50 5.85 -6.25
N ARG A 160 23.96 6.60 -5.24
CA ARG A 160 25.18 6.29 -4.47
C ARG A 160 24.80 5.59 -3.16
N SER A 161 25.41 4.43 -2.91
CA SER A 161 25.36 3.73 -1.62
C SER A 161 26.55 4.11 -0.75
N CYS A 162 26.36 4.17 0.56
CA CYS A 162 27.47 4.24 1.52
C CYS A 162 28.09 2.86 1.72
N SER A 163 29.42 2.76 1.67
CA SER A 163 30.13 1.59 2.19
C SER A 163 30.03 1.58 3.72
N PRO A 164 29.78 0.42 4.37
CA PRO A 164 29.87 0.34 5.82
C PRO A 164 31.32 0.59 6.29
N PRO A 165 31.54 1.11 7.51
CA PRO A 165 32.87 1.19 8.08
C PRO A 165 33.45 -0.23 8.25
N ALA A 166 34.73 -0.39 7.91
CA ALA A 166 35.48 -1.62 8.16
C ALA A 166 35.59 -1.88 9.68
N PRO A 167 35.67 -3.15 10.12
CA PRO A 167 35.69 -3.52 11.52
C PRO A 167 36.88 -2.93 12.31
#